data_AF-A0A7C1C301-F1
#
_entry.id   AF-A0A7C1C301-F1
#
_cell.length_a   1.000
_cell.length_b   1.000
_cell.length_c   1.000
_cell.angle_alpha   90.00
_cell.angle_beta   90.00
_cell.angle_gamma   90.00
#
_symmetry.space_group_name_H-M   'P 1'
#
loop_
_entity.id
_entity.type
_entity.pdbx_description
1 polymer ?
#
loop_
_entity_poly.entity_id
_entity_poly.type
_entity_poly.pdbx_seq_one_letter_code
_entity_poly.pdbx_strand_id
1 'polypeptide(L)'
;GGHLAELAETTLTAMDEAGFARDRQNFVPHLTVGRIRRLSDKQHFQQTIKKFAEANLMEMQVNEIYLYESHLKPDGPVYETVNKFAF
;
A
#
# COMPACT_ATOMS: atom_id res chain seq x y z
N GLY A 1 1.60 14.55 0.85
CA GLY A 1 1.16 13.76 -0.33
C GLY A 1 2.17 13.80 -1.47
N GLY A 2 2.62 14.98 -1.89
CA GLY A 2 3.47 15.16 -3.09
C GLY A 2 4.72 14.27 -3.15
N HIS A 3 5.57 14.30 -2.11
CA HIS A 3 6.83 13.55 -2.11
C HIS A 3 6.66 12.02 -2.23
N LEU A 4 5.60 11.44 -1.64
CA LEU A 4 5.35 10.00 -1.75
C LEU A 4 4.85 9.62 -3.15
N ALA A 5 4.05 10.48 -3.78
CA ALA A 5 3.64 10.29 -5.16
C ALA A 5 4.83 10.41 -6.12
N GLU A 6 5.70 11.40 -5.92
CA GLU A 6 6.93 11.57 -6.69
C GLU A 6 7.85 10.34 -6.57
N LEU A 7 8.09 9.88 -5.35
CA LEU A 7 8.87 8.65 -5.10
C LEU A 7 8.28 7.43 -5.83
N ALA A 8 6.96 7.26 -5.76
CA ALA A 8 6.28 6.17 -6.45
C ALA A 8 6.41 6.29 -7.97
N GLU A 9 6.25 7.48 -8.54
CA GLU A 9 6.38 7.72 -9.97
C GLU A 9 7.80 7.46 -10.49
N THR A 10 8.83 7.92 -9.78
CA THR A 10 10.23 7.64 -10.13
C THR A 10 10.53 6.15 -10.05
N THR A 11 10.04 5.48 -9.00
CA THR A 11 10.24 4.03 -8.82
C THR A 11 9.54 3.25 -9.93
N LEU A 12 8.28 3.54 -10.22
CA LEU A 12 7.49 2.84 -11.25
C LEU A 12 8.09 3.04 -12.66
N THR A 13 8.58 4.24 -12.97
CA THR A 13 9.27 4.51 -14.24
C THR A 13 10.54 3.68 -14.37
N ALA A 14 11.39 3.68 -13.34
CA ALA A 14 12.62 2.89 -13.36
C ALA A 14 12.36 1.38 -13.46
N MET A 15 11.27 0.88 -12.84
CA MET A 15 10.87 -0.52 -12.95
C MET A 15 10.36 -0.87 -14.35
N ASP A 16 9.60 0.01 -14.99
CA ASP A 16 9.11 -0.16 -16.37
C ASP A 16 10.29 -0.23 -17.36
N GLU A 17 11.27 0.67 -17.23
CA GLU A 17 12.51 0.67 -18.01
C GLU A 17 13.35 -0.60 -17.78
N ALA A 18 13.29 -1.19 -16.58
CA ALA A 18 13.92 -2.47 -16.25
C ALA A 18 13.14 -3.71 -16.74
N GLY A 19 11.98 -3.51 -17.38
CA GLY A 19 11.16 -4.58 -17.95
C GLY A 19 9.99 -5.05 -17.08
N PHE A 20 9.71 -4.37 -15.96
CA PHE A 20 8.55 -4.64 -15.11
C PHE A 20 7.40 -3.71 -15.47
N ALA A 21 6.51 -4.21 -16.32
CA ALA A 21 5.41 -3.42 -16.87
C ALA A 21 4.61 -2.69 -15.79
N ARG A 22 4.44 -1.39 -16.00
CA ARG A 22 3.67 -0.53 -15.10
C ARG A 22 2.17 -0.89 -15.08
N ASP A 23 1.55 -0.77 -13.90
CA ASP A 23 0.08 -0.80 -13.80
C ASP A 23 -0.53 0.47 -14.44
N ARG A 24 -1.71 0.34 -15.04
CA ARG A 24 -2.45 1.44 -15.68
C ARG A 24 -3.08 2.40 -14.67
N GLN A 25 -3.11 2.03 -13.40
CA GLN A 25 -3.70 2.84 -12.34
C GLN A 25 -2.72 3.88 -11.82
N ASN A 26 -3.25 5.06 -11.50
CA ASN A 26 -2.49 6.08 -10.80
C ASN A 26 -2.16 5.60 -9.38
N PHE A 27 -0.96 5.96 -8.90
CA PHE A 27 -0.60 5.69 -7.52
C PHE A 27 -1.45 6.53 -6.56
N VAL A 28 -2.22 5.85 -5.70
CA VAL A 28 -2.99 6.48 -4.62
C VAL A 28 -2.40 5.99 -3.30
N PRO A 29 -1.67 6.82 -2.54
CA PRO A 29 -1.06 6.40 -1.28
C PRO A 29 -2.16 6.07 -0.27
N HIS A 30 -2.20 4.82 0.18
CA HIS A 30 -3.17 4.34 1.17
C HIS A 30 -2.55 3.23 2.02
N LEU A 31 -3.05 3.09 3.25
CA LEU A 31 -2.74 1.96 4.10
C LEU A 31 -3.92 0.97 4.05
N THR A 32 -3.67 -0.24 3.54
CA THR A 32 -4.69 -1.30 3.57
C THR A 32 -4.81 -1.83 5.00
N VAL A 33 -5.95 -1.58 5.65
CA VAL A 33 -6.24 -2.07 7.02
C VAL A 33 -6.91 -3.45 7.05
N GLY A 34 -7.49 -3.87 5.92
CA GLY A 34 -8.18 -5.15 5.80
C GLY A 34 -8.88 -5.31 4.47
N ARG A 35 -9.34 -6.53 4.18
CA ARG A 35 -10.08 -6.87 2.97
C ARG A 35 -11.39 -7.55 3.33
N ILE A 36 -12.50 -6.91 2.98
CA ILE A 36 -13.84 -7.44 3.27
C ILE A 36 -14.14 -8.59 2.31
N ARG A 37 -14.36 -9.81 2.84
CA ARG A 37 -14.74 -10.98 2.03
C ARG A 37 -16.25 -11.12 1.88
N ARG A 38 -17.00 -10.76 2.92
CA ARG A 38 -18.48 -10.74 2.95
C ARG A 38 -18.92 -9.57 3.81
N LEU A 39 -19.95 -8.86 3.38
CA LEU A 39 -20.52 -7.73 4.09
C LEU A 39 -22.00 -8.01 4.35
N SER A 40 -22.36 -8.28 5.60
CA SER A 40 -23.73 -8.62 6.00
C SER A 40 -24.60 -7.37 6.21
N ASP A 41 -24.06 -6.34 6.86
CA ASP A 41 -24.76 -5.08 7.11
C ASP A 41 -23.95 -3.89 6.57
N LYS A 42 -24.29 -3.49 5.34
CA LYS A 42 -23.64 -2.38 4.64
C LYS A 42 -23.88 -1.04 5.33
N GLN A 43 -25.07 -0.83 5.89
CA GLN A 43 -25.43 0.44 6.50
C GLN A 43 -24.65 0.64 7.79
N HIS A 44 -24.63 -0.37 8.66
CA HIS A 44 -23.85 -0.32 9.90
C HIS A 44 -22.36 -0.14 9.63
N PHE A 45 -21.82 -0.85 8.63
CA PHE A 45 -20.43 -0.67 8.20
C PHE A 45 -20.14 0.77 7.77
N GLN A 46 -20.94 1.34 6.88
CA GLN A 46 -20.76 2.72 6.42
C GLN A 46 -20.86 3.73 7.57
N GLN A 47 -21.82 3.55 8.48
CA GLN A 47 -21.97 4.41 9.67
C GLN A 47 -20.75 4.31 10.59
N THR A 48 -20.17 3.12 10.75
CA THR A 48 -18.98 2.90 11.57
C THR A 48 -17.75 3.54 10.94
N ILE A 49 -17.49 3.30 9.66
CA ILE A 49 -16.34 3.88 8.95
C ILE A 49 -16.41 5.40 8.89
N LYS A 50 -17.60 5.99 8.72
CA LYS A 50 -17.79 7.45 8.72
C LYS A 50 -17.28 8.14 9.98
N LYS A 51 -17.29 7.46 11.14
CA LYS A 51 -16.76 8.00 12.41
C LYS A 51 -15.25 8.29 12.35
N PHE A 52 -14.55 7.70 11.39
CA PHE A 52 -13.10 7.83 11.21
C PHE A 52 -12.71 8.62 9.97
N ALA A 53 -13.68 9.18 9.21
CA ALA A 53 -13.41 9.82 7.91
C ALA A 53 -12.44 11.02 7.99
N GLU A 54 -12.47 11.75 9.10
CA GLU A 54 -11.61 12.93 9.35
C GLU A 54 -10.59 12.67 10.48
N ALA A 55 -10.45 11.42 10.91
CA ALA A 55 -9.54 11.09 11.99
C ALA A 55 -8.09 11.07 11.48
N ASN A 56 -7.23 11.88 12.10
CA ASN A 56 -5.78 11.72 11.97
C ASN A 56 -5.35 10.55 12.85
N LEU A 57 -5.30 9.35 12.25
CA LEU A 57 -5.03 8.10 12.96
C LEU A 57 -3.54 7.86 13.23
N MET A 58 -2.66 8.41 12.39
CA MET A 58 -1.23 8.18 12.48
C MET A 58 -0.45 9.28 11.77
N GLU A 59 0.68 9.63 12.34
CA GLU A 59 1.76 10.39 11.70
C GLU A 59 3.05 9.59 11.90
N MET A 60 3.88 9.51 10.86
CA MET A 60 5.15 8.81 10.92
C MET A 60 6.20 9.48 10.06
N GLN A 61 7.45 9.42 10.52
CA GLN A 61 8.60 9.74 9.70
C GLN A 61 8.96 8.53 8.83
N VAL A 62 9.24 8.77 7.55
CA VAL A 62 9.67 7.73 6.61
C VAL A 62 11.19 7.84 6.44
N ASN A 63 11.91 6.78 6.85
CA ASN A 63 13.38 6.76 6.86
C ASN A 63 13.98 5.78 5.85
N GLU A 64 13.18 4.86 5.31
CA GLU A 64 13.66 3.81 4.41
C GLU A 64 12.52 3.21 3.56
N ILE A 65 12.92 2.57 2.46
CA ILE A 65 12.08 1.74 1.58
C ILE A 65 12.59 0.30 1.63
N TYR A 66 11.66 -0.64 1.51
CA TYR A 66 11.94 -2.07 1.48
C TYR A 66 11.53 -2.67 0.14
N LEU A 67 12.39 -3.50 -0.44
CA LEU A 67 12.01 -4.42 -1.51
C LEU A 67 11.60 -5.75 -0.88
N TYR A 68 10.35 -6.14 -1.09
CA TYR A 68 9.81 -7.39 -0.57
C TYR A 68 9.60 -8.42 -1.67
N GLU A 69 9.88 -9.68 -1.37
CA GLU A 69 9.41 -10.85 -2.12
C GLU A 69 8.25 -11.50 -1.36
N SER A 70 7.24 -11.99 -2.08
CA SER A 70 6.08 -12.67 -1.51
C SER A 70 6.05 -14.13 -1.95
N HIS A 71 6.16 -15.04 -1.00
CA HIS A 71 6.03 -16.48 -1.22
C HIS A 71 4.60 -16.92 -0.87
N LEU A 72 3.80 -17.23 -1.89
CA LEU A 72 2.43 -17.70 -1.71
C LEU A 72 2.43 -19.13 -1.14
N LYS A 73 1.81 -19.31 0.03
CA LYS A 73 1.59 -20.61 0.65
C LYS A 73 0.08 -20.86 0.86
N PRO A 74 -0.34 -22.12 1.04
CA PRO A 74 -1.75 -22.44 1.29
C PRO A 74 -2.36 -21.74 2.52
N ASP A 75 -1.53 -21.46 3.54
CA ASP A 75 -1.90 -20.77 4.77
C ASP A 75 -1.81 -19.24 4.67
N GLY A 76 -1.19 -18.71 3.62
CA GLY A 76 -1.09 -17.27 3.34
C GLY A 76 0.24 -16.88 2.68
N PRO A 77 0.38 -15.62 2.21
CA PRO A 77 1.66 -15.12 1.74
C PRO A 77 2.63 -14.94 2.91
N VAL A 78 3.88 -15.34 2.71
CA VAL A 78 5.01 -14.97 3.58
C VAL A 78 5.86 -13.95 2.84
N TYR A 79 6.12 -12.82 3.49
CA TYR A 79 6.92 -11.74 2.92
C TYR A 79 8.35 -11.81 3.44
N GLU A 80 9.31 -11.74 2.52
CA GLU A 80 10.73 -11.68 2.82
C GLU A 80 11.29 -10.33 2.37
N THR A 81 12.13 -9.70 3.19
CA THR A 81 12.86 -8.50 2.78
C THR A 81 14.06 -8.90 1.94
N VAL A 82 14.02 -8.55 0.66
CA VAL A 82 15.13 -8.77 -0.28
C VAL A 82 16.20 -7.68 -0.09
N ASN A 83 15.78 -6.44 0.10
CA ASN A 83 16.70 -5.32 0.29
C ASN A 83 16.05 -4.14 1.03
N LYS A 84 16.88 -3.22 1.54
CA LYS A 84 16.47 -1.97 2.19
C LYS A 84 17.24 -0.79 1.62
N PHE A 85 16.59 0.36 1.51
CA PHE A 85 17.15 1.60 0.99
C PHE A 85 16.83 2.73 1.98
N ALA A 86 17.83 3.25 2.66
CA ALA A 86 17.66 4.39 3.58
C ALA A 86 17.62 5.72 2.83
N PHE A 87 16.92 6.72 3.39
CA PHE A 87 16.88 8.10 2.91
C PHE A 87 17.92 8.99 3.57
#